data_AF-A0AAC9W2W5-F1
#
_entry.id   AF-A0AAC9W2W5-F1
#
_cell.length_a   1.000
_cell.length_b   1.000
_cell.length_c   1.000
_cell.angle_alpha   90.00
_cell.angle_beta   90.00
_cell.angle_gamma   90.00
#
_symmetry.space_group_name_H-M   'P 1'
#
loop_
_entity.id
_entity.type
_entity.pdbx_description
1 polymer ?
#
loop_
_entity_poly.entity_id
_entity_poly.type
_entity_poly.pdbx_seq_one_letter_code
_entity_poly.pdbx_strand_id
1 'polypeptide(L)'
;MMLKILMGFFYLLVLVVFAFVMIKFISRRMKNTFKPRKSKISYAVEINPKTAAPQLLNQILLMLPGENNEVLSRMSILAEDGNQAELDVLLICPTGIYLFNSINESGYVTGGEGDRQWYILKEDGNRKAFKNPLEENTYNVRALLTRYPEIKEEWVHDYVVFSNRCGISDLRLETTDTVLNRKMLFERLRGQIAEQSVVLTPDRIQYLYNRLKLYTDGESIAPVSARRKTANPAYPVETATEIHEIKAPDLTQFSREDQCLKNKLTAFAKEQSQRERIAAAEVLDRRSIENLVNMKPKNRIELETVQGMDEKRCESYGDSIIHIIEQHYHETMSKCQ
;
A
#
# COMPACT_ATOMS: atom_id res chain seq x y z
N MET A 1 42.39 -27.86 37.25
CA MET A 1 41.18 -27.96 36.40
C MET A 1 40.18 -26.85 36.72
N MET A 2 39.78 -26.68 37.99
CA MET A 2 38.88 -25.61 38.45
C MET A 2 39.28 -24.18 38.04
N LEU A 3 40.57 -23.82 38.12
CA LEU A 3 41.03 -22.46 37.78
C LEU A 3 40.85 -22.10 36.29
N LYS A 4 40.98 -23.08 35.38
CA LYS A 4 40.77 -22.87 33.94
C LYS A 4 39.28 -22.68 33.61
N ILE A 5 38.41 -23.39 34.31
CA ILE A 5 36.95 -23.26 34.18
C ILE A 5 36.52 -21.87 34.68
N LEU A 6 37.05 -21.43 35.82
CA LEU A 6 36.77 -20.11 36.38
C LEU A 6 37.24 -18.96 35.46
N MET A 7 38.43 -19.11 34.86
CA MET A 7 38.94 -18.18 33.85
C MET A 7 38.02 -18.13 32.62
N GLY A 8 37.52 -19.27 32.16
CA GLY A 8 36.58 -19.33 31.03
C GLY A 8 35.28 -18.55 31.27
N PHE A 9 34.68 -18.69 32.45
CA PHE A 9 33.50 -17.90 32.82
C PHE A 9 33.78 -16.40 32.92
N PHE A 10 34.97 -16.02 33.38
CA PHE A 10 35.39 -14.62 33.44
C PHE A 10 35.51 -14.00 32.04
N TYR A 11 36.12 -14.70 31.07
CA TYR A 11 36.20 -14.22 29.68
C TYR A 11 34.82 -14.11 29.01
N LEU A 12 33.92 -15.06 29.28
CA LEU A 12 32.55 -15.01 28.76
C LEU A 12 31.80 -13.79 29.30
N LEU A 13 31.93 -13.49 30.60
CA LEU A 13 31.32 -12.32 31.22
C LEU A 13 31.82 -11.02 30.58
N VAL A 14 33.14 -10.91 30.36
CA VAL A 14 33.76 -9.73 29.72
C VAL A 14 33.23 -9.53 28.29
N LEU A 15 33.07 -10.60 27.52
CA LEU A 15 32.50 -10.52 26.16
C LEU A 15 31.04 -10.06 26.15
N VAL A 16 30.22 -10.53 27.09
CA VAL A 16 28.81 -10.12 27.21
C VAL A 16 28.69 -8.64 27.57
N VAL A 17 29.51 -8.17 28.53
CA VAL A 17 29.55 -6.75 28.91
C VAL A 17 30.03 -5.89 27.74
N PHE A 18 31.05 -6.33 27.01
CA PHE A 18 31.54 -5.63 25.84
C PHE A 18 30.48 -5.54 24.72
N ALA A 19 29.79 -6.65 24.43
CA ALA A 19 28.69 -6.67 23.46
C ALA A 19 27.55 -5.71 23.87
N PHE A 20 27.17 -5.69 25.15
CA PHE A 20 26.16 -4.77 25.67
C PHE A 20 26.57 -3.29 25.55
N VAL A 21 27.83 -2.98 25.88
CA VAL A 21 28.40 -1.63 25.71
C VAL A 21 28.43 -1.24 24.23
N MET A 22 28.80 -2.16 23.34
CA MET A 22 28.85 -1.95 21.90
C MET A 22 27.45 -1.71 21.31
N ILE A 23 26.44 -2.49 21.73
CA ILE A 23 25.03 -2.28 21.36
C ILE A 23 24.56 -0.90 21.81
N LYS A 24 24.86 -0.50 23.06
CA LYS A 24 24.51 0.84 23.53
C LYS A 24 25.27 1.94 22.79
N PHE A 25 26.52 1.72 22.45
CA PHE A 25 27.32 2.67 21.67
C PHE A 25 26.76 2.87 20.26
N ILE A 26 26.38 1.78 19.57
CA ILE A 26 25.69 1.83 18.26
C ILE A 26 24.35 2.57 18.41
N SER A 27 23.54 2.23 19.43
CA SER A 27 22.26 2.90 19.68
C SER A 27 22.39 4.39 20.00
N ARG A 28 23.48 4.82 20.64
CA ARG A 28 23.78 6.22 20.96
C ARG A 28 24.29 6.99 19.75
N ARG A 29 25.12 6.35 18.91
CA ARG A 29 25.61 6.94 17.65
C ARG A 29 24.47 7.21 16.66
N MET A 30 23.47 6.34 16.61
CA MET A 30 22.24 6.57 15.82
C MET A 30 21.40 7.75 16.31
N LYS A 31 21.50 8.17 17.58
CA LYS A 31 20.72 9.28 18.14
C LYS A 31 21.34 10.66 17.92
N ASN A 32 22.64 10.74 17.59
CA ASN A 32 23.40 12.00 17.59
C ASN A 32 23.72 12.59 16.21
N THR A 33 23.21 12.05 15.10
CA THR A 33 23.32 12.67 13.76
C THR A 33 22.05 13.44 13.34
N PHE A 34 21.14 13.68 14.29
CA PHE A 34 19.84 14.27 14.01
C PHE A 34 19.88 15.82 14.04
N LYS A 35 19.91 16.45 12.86
CA LYS A 35 19.37 17.80 12.67
C LYS A 35 18.33 17.74 11.56
N PRO A 36 17.02 17.72 11.86
CA PRO A 36 16.00 17.77 10.84
C PRO A 36 16.08 19.10 10.10
N ARG A 37 16.19 19.06 8.77
CA ARG A 37 16.02 20.24 7.92
C ARG A 37 14.56 20.66 8.02
N LYS A 38 14.30 21.87 8.54
CA LYS A 38 12.96 22.42 8.69
C LYS A 38 12.27 22.54 7.33
N SER A 39 11.35 21.63 7.00
CA SER A 39 10.36 21.85 5.94
C SER A 39 9.26 22.77 6.49
N LYS A 40 8.86 23.77 5.70
CA LYS A 40 7.85 24.79 6.05
C LYS A 40 6.40 24.28 5.83
N ILE A 41 6.09 23.04 6.16
CA ILE A 41 4.75 22.48 5.90
C ILE A 41 4.13 22.07 7.25
N SER A 42 3.05 22.76 7.61
CA SER A 42 2.30 22.60 8.85
C SER A 42 1.62 21.22 8.90
N TYR A 43 1.75 20.53 10.02
CA TYR A 43 1.39 19.12 10.24
C TYR A 43 -0.09 18.87 10.57
N ALA A 44 -0.99 19.76 10.17
CA ALA A 44 -2.43 19.57 10.36
C ALA A 44 -3.16 20.22 9.18
N VAL A 45 -3.37 19.45 8.10
CA VAL A 45 -4.22 19.88 6.99
C VAL A 45 -5.10 18.71 6.56
N GLU A 46 -6.40 19.01 6.50
CA GLU A 46 -7.53 18.14 6.17
C GLU A 46 -7.30 17.22 4.96
N ILE A 47 -7.98 16.07 5.02
CA ILE A 47 -8.04 15.03 3.99
C ILE A 47 -8.66 15.62 2.71
N ASN A 48 -7.83 16.25 1.88
CA ASN A 48 -8.23 16.68 0.55
C ASN A 48 -8.00 15.51 -0.44
N PRO A 49 -9.05 14.98 -1.12
CA PRO A 49 -8.90 13.90 -2.09
C PRO A 49 -7.99 14.26 -3.29
N LYS A 50 -7.70 15.55 -3.51
CA LYS A 50 -6.77 16.03 -4.56
C LYS A 50 -5.27 15.96 -4.20
N THR A 51 -4.88 15.44 -3.03
CA THR A 51 -3.47 15.43 -2.54
C THR A 51 -2.88 14.03 -2.31
N ALA A 52 -3.32 13.02 -3.07
CA ALA A 52 -2.85 11.63 -3.03
C ALA A 52 -1.32 11.47 -3.10
N ALA A 53 -0.69 12.00 -4.16
CA ALA A 53 0.75 11.91 -4.38
C ALA A 53 1.57 12.71 -3.34
N PRO A 54 1.22 13.96 -2.97
CA PRO A 54 1.88 14.67 -1.87
C PRO A 54 1.78 13.97 -0.51
N GLN A 55 0.68 13.29 -0.21
CA GLN A 55 0.52 12.51 1.04
C GLN A 55 1.42 11.28 1.04
N LEU A 56 1.46 10.55 -0.08
CA LEU A 56 2.33 9.38 -0.24
C LEU A 56 3.82 9.80 -0.20
N LEU A 57 4.17 10.88 -0.88
CA LEU A 57 5.48 11.55 -0.83
C LEU A 57 5.89 11.87 0.61
N ASN A 58 5.04 12.58 1.36
CA ASN A 58 5.31 12.94 2.74
C ASN A 58 5.49 11.69 3.63
N GLN A 59 4.69 10.65 3.40
CA GLN A 59 4.82 9.41 4.13
C GLN A 59 6.16 8.72 3.83
N ILE A 60 6.54 8.60 2.55
CA ILE A 60 7.83 8.00 2.13
C ILE A 60 9.00 8.78 2.73
N LEU A 61 8.94 10.12 2.70
CA LEU A 61 9.95 11.00 3.30
C LEU A 61 10.08 10.84 4.82
N LEU A 62 8.98 10.59 5.53
CA LEU A 62 9.00 10.32 6.98
C LEU A 62 9.51 8.92 7.32
N MET A 63 9.31 7.96 6.42
CA MET A 63 9.59 6.55 6.61
C MET A 63 11.05 6.17 6.35
N LEU A 64 11.76 6.89 5.48
CA LEU A 64 13.16 6.61 5.13
C LEU A 64 14.10 7.76 5.54
N PRO A 65 14.26 8.06 6.84
CA PRO A 65 15.20 9.06 7.33
C PRO A 65 16.63 8.51 7.21
N GLY A 66 17.19 8.56 6.01
CA GLY A 66 18.56 8.16 5.70
C GLY A 66 19.26 9.24 4.88
N GLU A 67 20.57 9.37 5.07
CA GLU A 67 21.42 10.11 4.14
C GLU A 67 21.37 9.39 2.77
N ASN A 68 21.31 10.16 1.68
CA ASN A 68 21.32 9.66 0.29
C ASN A 68 20.01 9.03 -0.20
N ASN A 69 18.86 9.51 0.26
CA ASN A 69 17.56 9.21 -0.35
C ASN A 69 16.99 10.49 -0.96
N GLU A 70 16.52 10.40 -2.20
CA GLU A 70 15.87 11.50 -2.90
C GLU A 70 14.47 11.09 -3.34
N VAL A 71 13.51 12.00 -3.26
CA VAL A 71 12.13 11.71 -3.65
C VAL A 71 11.61 12.81 -4.56
N LEU A 72 11.02 12.40 -5.68
CA LEU A 72 10.34 13.24 -6.65
C LEU A 72 8.87 12.89 -6.69
N SER A 73 8.02 13.85 -7.02
CA SER A 73 6.59 13.62 -7.22
C SER A 73 6.07 14.42 -8.39
N ARG A 74 5.00 13.92 -9.04
CA ARG A 74 4.38 14.55 -10.21
C ARG A 74 5.39 14.79 -11.33
N MET A 75 5.97 13.70 -11.81
CA MET A 75 6.87 13.75 -12.97
C MET A 75 6.09 13.38 -14.23
N SER A 76 6.40 14.08 -15.32
CA SER A 76 5.86 13.80 -16.64
C SER A 76 7.01 13.61 -17.63
N ILE A 77 7.17 12.40 -18.17
CA ILE A 77 8.24 12.03 -19.11
C ILE A 77 7.61 11.78 -20.48
N LEU A 78 8.10 12.47 -21.52
CA LEU A 78 7.69 12.20 -22.89
C LEU A 78 8.23 10.84 -23.33
N ALA A 79 7.35 9.89 -23.60
CA ALA A 79 7.67 8.56 -24.10
C ALA A 79 7.91 8.58 -25.63
N GLU A 80 8.46 7.49 -26.17
CA GLU A 80 8.79 7.38 -27.60
C GLU A 80 7.57 7.46 -28.52
N ASP A 81 6.40 7.03 -28.05
CA ASP A 81 5.14 7.09 -28.77
C ASP A 81 4.55 8.52 -28.82
N GLY A 82 5.22 9.49 -28.20
CA GLY A 82 4.81 10.89 -28.11
C GLY A 82 3.79 11.19 -27.01
N ASN A 83 3.40 10.19 -26.21
CA ASN A 83 2.53 10.40 -25.05
C ASN A 83 3.35 10.75 -23.79
N GLN A 84 2.68 11.29 -22.79
CA GLN A 84 3.29 11.56 -21.48
C GLN A 84 3.12 10.37 -20.56
N ALA A 85 4.22 9.91 -19.97
CA ALA A 85 4.25 8.99 -18.84
C ALA A 85 4.21 9.79 -17.54
N GLU A 86 3.15 9.57 -16.76
CA GLU A 86 2.90 10.29 -15.51
C GLU A 86 3.29 9.41 -14.33
N LEU A 87 4.29 9.86 -13.55
CA LEU A 87 4.79 9.17 -12.38
C LEU A 87 4.42 9.96 -11.13
N ASP A 88 3.62 9.35 -10.25
CA ASP A 88 3.12 10.02 -9.05
C ASP A 88 4.22 10.30 -8.04
N VAL A 89 5.01 9.27 -7.67
CA VAL A 89 6.14 9.40 -6.75
C VAL A 89 7.29 8.50 -7.20
N LEU A 90 8.52 9.01 -7.14
CA LEU A 90 9.75 8.27 -7.40
C LEU A 90 10.71 8.44 -6.22
N LEU A 91 11.12 7.34 -5.61
CA LEU A 91 12.21 7.30 -4.63
C LEU A 91 13.48 6.83 -5.31
N ILE A 92 14.60 7.52 -5.06
CA ILE A 92 15.93 7.15 -5.49
C ILE A 92 16.76 6.96 -4.22
N CYS A 93 17.21 5.73 -3.95
CA CYS A 93 17.96 5.42 -2.74
C CYS A 93 19.08 4.40 -3.04
N PRO A 94 19.96 4.06 -2.07
CA PRO A 94 21.11 3.20 -2.34
C PRO A 94 20.77 1.83 -2.92
N THR A 95 19.58 1.29 -2.64
CA THR A 95 19.13 -0.04 -3.06
C THR A 95 18.38 -0.06 -4.39
N GLY A 96 18.02 1.10 -4.95
CA GLY A 96 17.34 1.17 -6.24
C GLY A 96 16.49 2.42 -6.44
N ILE A 97 15.62 2.33 -7.44
CA ILE A 97 14.66 3.35 -7.83
C ILE A 97 13.26 2.76 -7.68
N TYR A 98 12.42 3.38 -6.87
CA TYR A 98 11.09 2.88 -6.55
C TYR A 98 10.04 3.83 -7.10
N LEU A 99 9.21 3.32 -8.01
CA LEU A 99 8.10 4.02 -8.63
C LEU A 99 6.82 3.67 -7.88
N PHE A 100 6.05 4.67 -7.47
CA PHE A 100 4.77 4.44 -6.83
C PHE A 100 3.68 5.14 -7.63
N ASN A 101 2.67 4.37 -8.05
CA ASN A 101 1.41 4.86 -8.59
C ASN A 101 0.36 4.87 -7.46
N SER A 102 -0.21 6.03 -7.15
CA SER A 102 -1.01 6.27 -5.95
C SER A 102 -2.50 6.43 -6.30
N ILE A 103 -3.29 5.41 -6.00
CA ILE A 103 -4.73 5.43 -6.25
C ILE A 103 -5.46 5.86 -4.97
N ASN A 104 -5.89 7.12 -4.93
CA ASN A 104 -6.62 7.68 -3.77
C ASN A 104 -8.14 7.60 -3.91
N GLU A 105 -8.62 6.40 -4.19
CA GLU A 105 -10.05 6.11 -4.27
C GLU A 105 -10.54 5.42 -2.99
N SER A 106 -11.84 5.13 -2.94
CA SER A 106 -12.48 4.28 -1.94
C SER A 106 -13.44 3.32 -2.63
N GLY A 107 -13.64 2.13 -2.05
CA GLY A 107 -14.55 1.12 -2.59
C GLY A 107 -13.86 -0.22 -2.85
N TYR A 108 -14.59 -1.13 -3.48
CA TYR A 108 -14.10 -2.48 -3.75
C TYR A 108 -13.44 -2.56 -5.12
N VAL A 109 -12.16 -2.91 -5.17
CA VAL A 109 -11.39 -2.96 -6.42
C VAL A 109 -11.47 -4.37 -7.00
N THR A 110 -11.80 -4.45 -8.29
CA THR A 110 -11.79 -5.70 -9.05
C THR A 110 -11.06 -5.52 -10.37
N GLY A 111 -10.25 -6.51 -10.71
CA GLY A 111 -9.37 -6.51 -11.87
C GLY A 111 -8.31 -7.59 -11.73
N GLY A 112 -7.54 -7.80 -12.78
CA GLY A 112 -6.42 -8.72 -12.83
C GLY A 112 -5.33 -8.23 -13.77
N GLU A 113 -4.20 -8.90 -13.74
CA GLU A 113 -3.01 -8.52 -14.53
C GLU A 113 -3.30 -8.47 -16.03
N GLY A 114 -4.07 -9.42 -16.56
CA GLY A 114 -4.43 -9.47 -17.98
C GLY A 114 -5.60 -8.58 -18.40
N ASP A 115 -6.22 -7.84 -17.47
CA ASP A 115 -7.36 -6.98 -17.79
C ASP A 115 -6.88 -5.62 -18.31
N ARG A 116 -7.48 -5.11 -19.39
CA ARG A 116 -7.13 -3.76 -19.93
C ARG A 116 -7.54 -2.61 -19.00
N GLN A 117 -8.54 -2.85 -18.16
CA GLN A 117 -9.10 -1.87 -17.24
C GLN A 117 -9.57 -2.57 -15.98
N TRP A 118 -9.48 -1.87 -14.84
CA TRP A 118 -9.97 -2.31 -13.55
C TRP A 118 -11.20 -1.48 -13.16
N TYR A 119 -11.88 -1.92 -12.10
CA TYR A 119 -13.09 -1.28 -11.62
C TYR A 119 -13.05 -1.05 -10.10
N ILE A 120 -13.66 0.04 -9.66
CA ILE A 120 -13.97 0.29 -8.25
C ILE A 120 -15.49 0.30 -8.09
N LEU A 121 -16.02 -0.62 -7.30
CA LEU A 121 -17.41 -0.61 -6.86
C LEU A 121 -17.52 0.29 -5.63
N LYS A 122 -18.36 1.30 -5.73
CA LYS A 122 -18.66 2.27 -4.68
C LYS A 122 -19.80 1.76 -3.80
N GLU A 123 -19.94 2.35 -2.62
CA GLU A 123 -20.96 1.95 -1.63
C GLU A 123 -22.40 2.16 -2.12
N ASP A 124 -22.59 3.11 -3.04
CA ASP A 124 -23.87 3.40 -3.69
C ASP A 124 -24.22 2.41 -4.82
N GLY A 125 -23.38 1.38 -5.02
CA GLY A 125 -23.53 0.39 -6.09
C GLY A 125 -22.98 0.85 -7.44
N ASN A 126 -22.52 2.09 -7.57
CA ASN A 126 -21.93 2.58 -8.81
C ASN A 126 -20.55 1.96 -9.04
N ARG A 127 -20.21 1.73 -10.30
CA ARG A 127 -18.92 1.20 -10.71
C ARG A 127 -18.14 2.25 -11.49
N LYS A 128 -16.92 2.56 -11.05
CA LYS A 128 -15.99 3.44 -11.77
C LYS A 128 -14.91 2.59 -12.44
N ALA A 129 -14.84 2.66 -13.77
CA ALA A 129 -13.75 2.05 -14.53
C ALA A 129 -12.50 2.94 -14.50
N PHE A 130 -11.32 2.34 -14.53
CA PHE A 130 -10.04 3.01 -14.67
C PHE A 130 -9.05 2.10 -15.39
N LYS A 131 -8.00 2.67 -15.98
CA LYS A 131 -6.97 1.89 -16.69
C LYS A 131 -6.30 0.92 -15.71
N ASN A 132 -5.83 -0.22 -16.21
CA ASN A 132 -5.09 -1.16 -15.38
C ASN A 132 -3.80 -0.50 -14.87
N PRO A 133 -3.64 -0.34 -13.54
CA PRO A 133 -2.51 0.39 -12.98
C PRO A 133 -1.17 -0.35 -13.13
N LEU A 134 -1.19 -1.66 -13.34
CA LEU A 134 0.01 -2.46 -13.63
C LEU A 134 0.49 -2.22 -15.07
N GLU A 135 -0.42 -2.09 -16.03
CA GLU A 135 -0.07 -1.66 -17.39
C GLU A 135 0.45 -0.22 -17.39
N GLU A 136 -0.12 0.66 -16.57
CA GLU A 136 0.37 2.03 -16.39
C GLU A 136 1.79 2.07 -15.82
N ASN A 137 2.08 1.28 -14.78
CA ASN A 137 3.43 1.16 -14.24
C ASN A 137 4.41 0.61 -15.29
N THR A 138 4.04 -0.46 -16.01
CA THR A 138 4.86 -1.03 -17.08
C THR A 138 5.23 0.01 -18.13
N TYR A 139 4.24 0.81 -18.55
CA TYR A 139 4.45 1.90 -19.49
C TYR A 139 5.38 2.99 -18.93
N ASN A 140 5.16 3.40 -17.68
CA ASN A 140 5.95 4.43 -17.02
C ASN A 140 7.42 4.00 -16.79
N VAL A 141 7.65 2.76 -16.36
CA VAL A 141 8.99 2.17 -16.21
C VAL A 141 9.70 2.14 -17.55
N ARG A 142 9.02 1.68 -18.62
CA ARG A 142 9.60 1.67 -19.97
C ARG A 142 10.00 3.08 -20.43
N ALA A 143 9.14 4.07 -20.22
CA ALA A 143 9.44 5.46 -20.58
C ALA A 143 10.66 5.99 -19.81
N LEU A 144 10.76 5.69 -18.51
CA LEU A 144 11.92 6.05 -17.68
C LEU A 144 13.22 5.42 -18.20
N LEU A 145 13.24 4.10 -18.40
CA LEU A 145 14.43 3.36 -18.83
C LEU A 145 14.89 3.78 -20.23
N THR A 146 13.95 4.04 -21.12
CA THR A 146 14.25 4.52 -22.48
C THR A 146 14.84 5.92 -22.45
N ARG A 147 14.29 6.80 -21.60
CA ARG A 147 14.79 8.18 -21.46
C ARG A 147 16.16 8.22 -20.76
N TYR A 148 16.43 7.26 -19.89
CA TYR A 148 17.65 7.16 -19.08
C TYR A 148 18.27 5.76 -19.18
N PRO A 149 18.95 5.45 -20.30
CA PRO A 149 19.57 4.14 -20.51
C PRO A 149 20.67 3.78 -19.50
N GLU A 150 21.16 4.76 -18.72
CA GLU A 150 22.06 4.53 -17.60
C GLU A 150 21.39 3.89 -16.36
N ILE A 151 20.05 3.92 -16.28
CA ILE A 151 19.27 3.21 -15.27
C ILE A 151 19.06 1.79 -15.76
N LYS A 152 19.45 0.81 -14.94
CA LYS A 152 19.22 -0.59 -15.28
C LYS A 152 17.86 -1.06 -14.78
N GLU A 153 17.22 -1.94 -15.54
CA GLU A 153 15.89 -2.48 -15.23
C GLU A 153 15.87 -3.17 -13.86
N GLU A 154 16.93 -3.91 -13.51
CA GLU A 154 17.02 -4.59 -12.22
C GLU A 154 17.11 -3.66 -11.01
N TRP A 155 17.35 -2.35 -11.21
CA TRP A 155 17.34 -1.34 -10.16
C TRP A 155 15.96 -0.73 -9.92
N VAL A 156 15.00 -1.00 -10.82
CA VAL A 156 13.68 -0.37 -10.77
C VAL A 156 12.68 -1.31 -10.13
N HIS A 157 11.91 -0.77 -9.18
CA HIS A 157 10.83 -1.47 -8.50
C HIS A 157 9.58 -0.60 -8.58
N ASP A 158 8.45 -1.14 -9.00
CA ASP A 158 7.21 -0.39 -9.08
C ASP A 158 6.14 -0.94 -8.13
N TYR A 159 5.24 -0.03 -7.73
CA TYR A 159 4.19 -0.29 -6.78
C TYR A 159 2.90 0.37 -7.23
N VAL A 160 1.79 -0.33 -7.07
CA VAL A 160 0.45 0.24 -7.10
C VAL A 160 -0.05 0.37 -5.66
N VAL A 161 -0.21 1.61 -5.21
CA VAL A 161 -0.53 1.94 -3.82
C VAL A 161 -1.95 2.48 -3.73
N PHE A 162 -2.87 1.63 -3.30
CA PHE A 162 -4.25 2.04 -3.04
C PHE A 162 -4.39 2.75 -1.69
N SER A 163 -5.37 3.65 -1.58
CA SER A 163 -5.78 4.18 -0.27
C SER A 163 -6.25 3.03 0.65
N ASN A 164 -6.20 3.25 1.97
CA ASN A 164 -6.70 2.25 2.94
C ASN A 164 -8.24 2.07 2.90
N ARG A 165 -8.95 2.90 2.12
CA ARG A 165 -10.40 2.80 1.90
C ARG A 165 -10.76 1.87 0.74
N CYS A 166 -9.76 1.27 0.09
CA CYS A 166 -9.97 0.30 -0.98
C CYS A 166 -9.86 -1.13 -0.46
N GLY A 167 -10.85 -1.97 -0.75
CA GLY A 167 -10.72 -3.42 -0.62
C GLY A 167 -10.07 -3.98 -1.88
N ILE A 168 -8.94 -4.69 -1.75
CA ILE A 168 -8.14 -5.20 -2.88
C ILE A 168 -7.96 -6.73 -2.84
N SER A 169 -8.80 -7.44 -2.08
CA SER A 169 -8.64 -8.87 -1.80
C SER A 169 -8.92 -9.79 -3.00
N ASP A 170 -9.86 -9.45 -3.89
CA ASP A 170 -10.18 -10.30 -5.07
C ASP A 170 -9.45 -9.87 -6.35
N LEU A 171 -8.30 -9.22 -6.23
CA LEU A 171 -7.47 -8.96 -7.40
C LEU A 171 -6.90 -10.27 -7.95
N ARG A 172 -7.07 -10.52 -9.25
CA ARG A 172 -6.54 -11.70 -9.95
C ARG A 172 -5.11 -11.43 -10.39
N LEU A 173 -4.19 -11.50 -9.44
CA LEU A 173 -2.76 -11.23 -9.64
C LEU A 173 -1.97 -12.54 -9.53
N GLU A 174 -0.94 -12.69 -10.36
CA GLU A 174 0.06 -13.77 -10.20
C GLU A 174 0.94 -13.49 -8.98
N THR A 175 1.24 -12.21 -8.73
CA THR A 175 1.95 -11.76 -7.51
C THR A 175 1.24 -10.57 -6.88
N THR A 176 0.95 -10.66 -5.57
CA THR A 176 0.28 -9.58 -4.82
C THR A 176 1.26 -8.53 -4.27
N ASP A 177 2.54 -8.73 -4.52
CA ASP A 177 3.64 -8.11 -3.81
C ASP A 177 3.85 -6.62 -4.16
N THR A 178 3.40 -6.23 -5.35
CA THR A 178 3.51 -4.88 -5.91
C THR A 178 2.23 -4.07 -5.74
N VAL A 179 1.10 -4.70 -5.40
CA VAL A 179 -0.20 -4.05 -5.24
C VAL A 179 -0.65 -4.09 -3.79
N LEU A 180 -0.70 -2.92 -3.14
CA LEU A 180 -0.92 -2.85 -1.70
C LEU A 180 -1.73 -1.62 -1.28
N ASN A 181 -2.33 -1.71 -0.08
CA ASN A 181 -2.87 -0.52 0.57
C ASN A 181 -1.75 0.29 1.23
N ARG A 182 -1.89 1.62 1.24
CA ARG A 182 -0.92 2.59 1.78
C ARG A 182 -0.40 2.27 3.18
N LYS A 183 -1.20 1.66 4.06
CA LYS A 183 -0.79 1.23 5.40
C LYS A 183 0.31 0.16 5.39
N MET A 184 0.34 -0.71 4.37
CA MET A 184 1.31 -1.80 4.25
C MET A 184 2.63 -1.36 3.62
N LEU A 185 2.66 -0.17 3.00
CA LEU A 185 3.80 0.30 2.24
C LEU A 185 5.08 0.40 3.08
N PHE A 186 4.96 0.83 4.34
CA PHE A 186 6.13 1.03 5.20
C PHE A 186 6.90 -0.27 5.42
N GLU A 187 6.23 -1.27 5.97
CA GLU A 187 6.84 -2.56 6.30
C GLU A 187 7.34 -3.25 5.03
N ARG A 188 6.58 -3.15 3.94
CA ARG A 188 6.98 -3.69 2.63
C ARG A 188 8.27 -3.07 2.13
N LEU A 189 8.33 -1.74 2.07
CA LEU A 189 9.48 -1.00 1.56
C LEU A 189 10.69 -1.20 2.48
N ARG A 190 10.49 -1.21 3.80
CA ARG A 190 11.55 -1.46 4.78
C ARG A 190 12.15 -2.86 4.63
N GLY A 191 11.32 -3.89 4.48
CA GLY A 191 11.77 -5.26 4.26
C GLY A 191 12.58 -5.36 2.96
N GLN A 192 12.04 -4.84 1.86
CA GLN A 192 12.73 -4.87 0.58
C GLN A 192 14.07 -4.12 0.60
N ILE A 193 14.13 -2.90 1.16
CA ILE A 193 15.38 -2.15 1.26
C ILE A 193 16.40 -2.86 2.14
N ALA A 194 15.97 -3.56 3.21
CA ALA A 194 16.88 -4.28 4.09
C ALA A 194 17.51 -5.52 3.43
N GLU A 195 16.78 -6.16 2.51
CA GLU A 195 17.22 -7.38 1.81
C GLU A 195 18.05 -7.07 0.55
N GLN A 196 17.84 -5.91 -0.06
CA GLN A 196 18.51 -5.54 -1.30
C GLN A 196 19.94 -5.05 -1.09
N SER A 197 20.82 -5.45 -2.02
CA SER A 197 22.18 -4.93 -2.09
C SER A 197 22.19 -3.45 -2.48
N VAL A 198 23.20 -2.70 -2.00
CA VAL A 198 23.45 -1.34 -2.46
C VAL A 198 23.91 -1.36 -3.93
N VAL A 199 23.16 -0.69 -4.80
CA VAL A 199 23.41 -0.59 -6.25
C VAL A 199 23.69 0.84 -6.71
N LEU A 200 23.31 1.86 -5.93
CA LEU A 200 23.55 3.27 -6.22
C LEU A 200 24.44 3.93 -5.17
N THR A 201 25.47 4.65 -5.63
CA THR A 201 26.30 5.51 -4.78
C THR A 201 25.61 6.85 -4.51
N PRO A 202 25.95 7.56 -3.42
CA PRO A 202 25.43 8.91 -3.15
C PRO A 202 25.53 9.87 -4.33
N ASP A 203 26.68 9.91 -5.01
CA ASP A 203 26.89 10.76 -6.19
C ASP A 203 25.97 10.38 -7.36
N ARG A 204 25.71 9.08 -7.54
CA ARG A 204 24.77 8.60 -8.57
C ARG A 204 23.33 8.97 -8.24
N ILE A 205 22.92 8.86 -6.98
CA ILE A 205 21.59 9.28 -6.52
C ILE A 205 21.39 10.76 -6.79
N GLN A 206 22.36 11.59 -6.40
CA GLN A 206 22.30 13.03 -6.62
C GLN A 206 22.30 13.40 -8.11
N TYR A 207 23.09 12.69 -8.93
CA TYR A 207 23.11 12.85 -10.38
C TYR A 207 21.73 12.56 -11.00
N LEU A 208 21.14 11.39 -10.68
CA LEU A 208 19.83 10.99 -11.18
C LEU A 208 18.73 11.95 -10.73
N TYR A 209 18.71 12.31 -9.44
CA TYR A 209 17.77 13.30 -8.92
C TYR A 209 17.85 14.63 -9.68
N ASN A 210 19.05 15.16 -9.88
CA ASN A 210 19.23 16.45 -10.58
C ASN A 210 18.76 16.42 -12.03
N ARG A 211 18.80 15.25 -12.67
CA ARG A 211 18.32 15.04 -14.04
C ARG A 211 16.81 14.83 -14.09
N LEU A 212 16.25 14.07 -13.15
CA LEU A 212 14.84 13.69 -13.12
C LEU A 212 13.95 14.81 -12.56
N LYS A 213 14.47 15.67 -11.66
CA LYS A 213 13.74 16.85 -11.16
C LYS A 213 13.38 17.87 -12.26
N LEU A 214 14.04 17.80 -13.42
CA LEU A 214 13.69 18.65 -14.57
C LEU A 214 12.30 18.33 -15.14
N TYR A 215 11.74 17.18 -14.75
CA TYR A 215 10.42 16.70 -15.19
C TYR A 215 9.34 16.88 -14.13
N THR A 216 9.66 17.44 -12.95
CA THR A 216 8.67 17.84 -11.94
C THR A 216 8.22 19.27 -12.22
N ASP A 217 6.95 19.47 -12.57
CA ASP A 217 6.28 20.77 -12.77
C ASP A 217 7.17 21.91 -13.35
N GLY A 218 7.31 22.01 -14.69
CA GLY A 218 7.49 23.33 -15.32
C GLY A 218 8.37 23.54 -16.56
N GLU A 219 9.17 22.60 -17.06
CA GLU A 219 9.83 22.77 -18.37
C GLU A 219 9.67 21.54 -19.27
N SER A 220 8.49 21.45 -19.88
CA SER A 220 8.30 20.69 -21.12
C SER A 220 9.25 21.23 -22.19
N ILE A 221 10.40 20.60 -22.40
CA ILE A 221 11.30 20.84 -23.54
C ILE A 221 10.79 20.11 -24.81
N ALA A 222 9.48 19.93 -24.95
CA ALA A 222 8.87 19.45 -26.19
C ALA A 222 8.56 20.63 -27.12
N PRO A 223 8.90 20.57 -28.42
CA PRO A 223 8.59 21.63 -29.38
C PRO A 223 7.07 21.88 -29.43
N VAL A 224 6.73 23.18 -29.53
CA VAL A 224 5.38 23.76 -29.41
C VAL A 224 4.34 23.12 -30.36
N SER A 225 4.76 22.36 -31.37
CA SER A 225 3.89 21.67 -32.32
C SER A 225 3.19 20.40 -31.80
N ALA A 226 3.57 19.86 -30.64
CA ALA A 226 3.04 18.59 -30.13
C ALA A 226 1.99 18.71 -28.99
N ARG A 227 1.58 19.93 -28.60
CA ARG A 227 0.55 20.12 -27.57
C ARG A 227 -0.85 19.76 -28.09
N ARG A 228 -1.26 18.50 -27.94
CA ARG A 228 -2.69 18.15 -27.92
C ARG A 228 -3.30 18.54 -26.56
N LYS A 229 -4.50 19.11 -26.63
CA LYS A 229 -5.27 19.69 -25.51
C LYS A 229 -5.33 18.72 -24.33
N THR A 230 -4.98 19.23 -23.14
CA THR A 230 -5.31 18.63 -21.85
C THR A 230 -6.82 18.41 -21.75
N ALA A 231 -7.23 17.14 -21.69
CA ALA A 231 -8.60 16.78 -21.34
C ALA A 231 -8.68 16.54 -19.82
N ASN A 232 -9.61 17.21 -19.16
CA ASN A 232 -10.08 16.92 -17.80
C ASN A 232 -10.34 15.41 -17.61
N PRO A 233 -10.05 14.80 -16.45
CA PRO A 233 -10.59 13.49 -16.11
C PRO A 233 -12.01 13.67 -15.56
N ALA A 234 -12.90 14.21 -16.39
CA ALA A 234 -14.33 14.05 -16.26
C ALA A 234 -14.75 13.38 -17.56
N TYR A 235 -14.84 12.05 -17.55
CA TYR A 235 -15.27 11.32 -18.73
C TYR A 235 -16.73 11.68 -19.05
N PRO A 236 -17.04 12.13 -20.28
CA PRO A 236 -18.41 12.24 -20.76
C PRO A 236 -19.02 10.86 -20.92
N VAL A 237 -20.31 10.76 -20.58
CA VAL A 237 -21.16 9.64 -20.97
C VAL A 237 -21.31 9.69 -22.49
N GLU A 238 -20.74 8.72 -23.20
CA GLU A 238 -21.07 8.48 -24.61
C GLU A 238 -21.51 7.04 -24.82
N THR A 239 -22.47 6.95 -25.72
CA THR A 239 -23.54 5.97 -25.81
C THR A 239 -23.08 4.64 -26.40
N ALA A 240 -23.79 3.59 -25.97
CA ALA A 240 -23.58 2.20 -26.35
C ALA A 240 -23.43 1.98 -27.87
N THR A 241 -22.46 1.15 -28.25
CA THR A 241 -22.62 0.29 -29.41
C THR A 241 -22.05 -1.09 -29.09
N GLU A 242 -22.81 -2.08 -29.52
CA GLU A 242 -22.85 -3.48 -29.12
C GLU A 242 -21.49 -4.20 -29.11
N ILE A 243 -21.14 -4.81 -27.97
CA ILE A 243 -20.17 -5.90 -27.88
C ILE A 243 -20.82 -7.02 -27.07
N HIS A 244 -20.83 -8.20 -27.67
CA HIS A 244 -21.45 -9.45 -27.21
C HIS A 244 -21.39 -9.69 -25.69
N GLU A 245 -22.56 -10.00 -25.12
CA GLU A 245 -22.76 -10.50 -23.76
C GLU A 245 -21.84 -11.69 -23.45
N ILE A 246 -20.86 -11.47 -22.58
CA ILE A 246 -20.42 -12.50 -21.65
C ILE A 246 -21.19 -12.22 -20.35
N LYS A 247 -22.12 -13.11 -20.00
CA LYS A 247 -22.97 -12.97 -18.81
C LYS A 247 -22.09 -12.92 -17.55
N ALA A 248 -21.97 -11.74 -16.95
CA ALA A 248 -21.24 -11.54 -15.71
C ALA A 248 -21.94 -12.27 -14.55
N PRO A 249 -21.21 -12.82 -13.55
CA PRO A 249 -21.80 -13.44 -12.37
C PRO A 249 -22.54 -12.39 -11.53
N ASP A 250 -23.70 -12.77 -11.00
CA ASP A 250 -24.54 -11.95 -10.12
C ASP A 250 -23.91 -11.80 -8.73
N LEU A 251 -23.39 -10.62 -8.43
CA LEU A 251 -22.70 -10.28 -7.17
C LEU A 251 -23.64 -9.87 -6.02
N THR A 252 -24.95 -10.09 -6.16
CA THR A 252 -25.88 -9.93 -5.03
C THR A 252 -25.87 -11.14 -4.07
N GLN A 253 -25.06 -12.17 -4.35
CA GLN A 253 -24.97 -13.38 -3.53
C GLN A 253 -23.55 -13.56 -2.98
N PHE A 254 -23.41 -13.42 -1.66
CA PHE A 254 -22.26 -13.95 -0.94
C PHE A 254 -22.03 -15.42 -1.33
N SER A 255 -20.77 -15.85 -1.44
CA SER A 255 -20.46 -17.26 -1.61
C SER A 255 -21.12 -18.09 -0.49
N ARG A 256 -21.33 -19.39 -0.70
CA ARG A 256 -21.92 -20.26 0.36
C ARG A 256 -21.11 -20.18 1.67
N GLU A 257 -19.80 -20.00 1.56
CA GLU A 257 -18.88 -19.86 2.68
C GLU A 257 -19.04 -18.50 3.36
N ASP A 258 -19.05 -17.41 2.60
CA ASP A 258 -19.27 -16.06 3.13
C ASP A 258 -20.65 -15.90 3.77
N GLN A 259 -21.67 -16.56 3.22
CA GLN A 259 -23.00 -16.59 3.81
C GLN A 259 -23.01 -17.36 5.14
N CYS A 260 -22.18 -18.41 5.28
CA CYS A 260 -21.98 -19.12 6.53
C CYS A 260 -21.30 -18.23 7.57
N LEU A 261 -20.23 -17.50 7.19
CA LEU A 261 -19.57 -16.53 8.07
C LEU A 261 -20.53 -15.42 8.52
N LYS A 262 -21.31 -14.87 7.57
CA LYS A 262 -22.34 -13.86 7.84
C LYS A 262 -23.35 -14.36 8.88
N ASN A 263 -23.80 -15.61 8.76
CA ASN A 263 -24.74 -16.21 9.70
C ASN A 263 -24.11 -16.40 11.09
N LYS A 264 -22.83 -16.81 11.17
CA LYS A 264 -22.10 -16.94 12.45
C LYS A 264 -21.97 -15.60 13.17
N LEU A 265 -21.58 -14.54 12.45
CA LEU A 265 -21.45 -13.20 13.01
C LEU A 265 -22.81 -12.61 13.43
N THR A 266 -23.86 -12.88 12.66
CA THR A 266 -25.24 -12.50 13.02
C THR A 266 -25.72 -13.22 14.29
N ALA A 267 -25.40 -14.51 14.43
CA ALA A 267 -25.73 -15.29 15.62
C ALA A 267 -24.98 -14.75 16.86
N PHE A 268 -23.69 -14.45 16.71
CA PHE A 268 -22.89 -13.82 17.77
C PHE A 268 -23.50 -12.49 18.23
N ALA A 269 -23.86 -11.60 17.30
CA ALA A 269 -24.47 -10.32 17.64
C ALA A 269 -25.77 -10.48 18.44
N LYS A 270 -26.59 -11.47 18.06
CA LYS A 270 -27.84 -11.80 18.77
C LYS A 270 -27.57 -12.38 20.17
N GLU A 271 -26.58 -13.23 20.31
CA GLU A 271 -26.22 -13.84 21.59
C GLU A 271 -25.71 -12.79 22.60
N GLN A 272 -24.78 -11.92 22.17
CA GLN A 272 -24.27 -10.85 23.04
C GLN A 272 -25.34 -9.83 23.37
N SER A 273 -26.22 -9.49 22.42
CA SER A 273 -27.39 -8.65 22.67
C SER A 273 -28.29 -9.18 23.79
N GLN A 274 -28.53 -10.50 23.82
CA GLN A 274 -29.34 -11.12 24.88
C GLN A 274 -28.61 -11.13 26.23
N ARG A 275 -27.30 -11.39 26.24
CA ARG A 275 -26.47 -11.41 27.45
C ARG A 275 -26.38 -10.03 28.11
N GLU A 276 -26.18 -9.00 27.30
CA GLU A 276 -25.94 -7.63 27.76
C GLU A 276 -27.21 -6.77 27.79
N ARG A 277 -28.34 -7.30 27.31
CA ARG A 277 -29.64 -6.61 27.21
C ARG A 277 -29.59 -5.29 26.42
N ILE A 278 -28.81 -5.28 25.35
CA ILE A 278 -28.69 -4.17 24.39
C ILE A 278 -29.19 -4.60 23.01
N ALA A 279 -29.42 -3.67 22.08
CA ALA A 279 -29.86 -4.05 20.73
C ALA A 279 -28.76 -4.80 19.96
N ALA A 280 -29.11 -5.81 19.15
CA ALA A 280 -28.13 -6.55 18.34
C ALA A 280 -27.32 -5.65 17.38
N ALA A 281 -27.94 -4.58 16.88
CA ALA A 281 -27.26 -3.59 16.05
C ALA A 281 -26.25 -2.73 16.83
N GLU A 282 -26.36 -2.64 18.17
CA GLU A 282 -25.35 -1.98 19.00
C GLU A 282 -24.09 -2.84 19.13
N VAL A 283 -24.25 -4.18 19.17
CA VAL A 283 -23.14 -5.15 19.10
C VAL A 283 -22.51 -5.13 17.70
N LEU A 284 -23.28 -5.54 16.68
CA LEU A 284 -22.88 -5.50 15.27
C LEU A 284 -24.12 -5.22 14.40
N ASP A 285 -24.14 -4.07 13.72
CA ASP A 285 -25.16 -3.78 12.72
C ASP A 285 -24.94 -4.56 11.41
N ARG A 286 -25.97 -4.59 10.56
CA ARG A 286 -25.94 -5.32 9.29
C ARG A 286 -24.75 -4.94 8.41
N ARG A 287 -24.40 -3.66 8.36
CA ARG A 287 -23.31 -3.15 7.52
C ARG A 287 -21.95 -3.56 8.08
N SER A 288 -21.79 -3.52 9.40
CA SER A 288 -20.59 -3.99 10.10
C SER A 288 -20.38 -5.49 9.88
N ILE A 289 -21.44 -6.30 9.93
CA ILE A 289 -21.37 -7.74 9.63
C ILE A 289 -20.93 -7.97 8.18
N GLU A 290 -21.52 -7.26 7.22
CA GLU A 290 -21.14 -7.38 5.80
C GLU A 290 -19.68 -6.95 5.57
N ASN A 291 -19.24 -5.87 6.23
CA ASN A 291 -17.85 -5.42 6.19
C ASN A 291 -16.88 -6.44 6.80
N LEU A 292 -17.24 -7.09 7.91
CA LEU A 292 -16.43 -8.14 8.53
C LEU A 292 -16.31 -9.39 7.64
N VAL A 293 -17.40 -9.79 6.97
CA VAL A 293 -17.39 -10.91 6.02
C VAL A 293 -16.52 -10.62 4.80
N ASN A 294 -16.54 -9.37 4.33
CA ASN A 294 -15.72 -8.93 3.20
C ASN A 294 -14.25 -8.78 3.57
N MET A 295 -13.94 -8.15 4.71
CA MET A 295 -12.57 -7.81 5.09
C MET A 295 -11.83 -8.94 5.82
N LYS A 296 -12.55 -9.84 6.50
CA LYS A 296 -12.02 -10.98 7.27
C LYS A 296 -10.76 -10.62 8.10
N PRO A 297 -10.82 -9.62 9.00
CA PRO A 297 -9.67 -9.16 9.77
C PRO A 297 -9.05 -10.28 10.62
N LYS A 298 -7.71 -10.36 10.62
CA LYS A 298 -6.94 -11.41 11.32
C LYS A 298 -6.40 -10.98 12.68
N ASN A 299 -6.42 -9.69 12.98
CA ASN A 299 -5.87 -9.13 14.21
C ASN A 299 -6.60 -7.84 14.59
N ARG A 300 -6.36 -7.37 15.81
CA ARG A 300 -7.05 -6.20 16.38
C ARG A 300 -6.81 -4.92 15.57
N ILE A 301 -5.61 -4.78 15.01
CA ILE A 301 -5.25 -3.64 14.16
C ILE A 301 -6.09 -3.64 12.88
N GLU A 302 -6.28 -4.79 12.24
CA GLU A 302 -7.14 -4.90 11.06
C GLU A 302 -8.61 -4.69 11.41
N LEU A 303 -9.07 -5.20 12.56
CA LEU A 303 -10.45 -5.05 13.03
C LEU A 303 -10.82 -3.58 13.24
N GLU A 304 -9.94 -2.78 13.85
CA GLU A 304 -10.12 -1.34 14.06
C GLU A 304 -10.20 -0.56 12.73
N THR A 305 -9.80 -1.15 11.60
CA THR A 305 -9.96 -0.54 10.27
C THR A 305 -11.28 -0.86 9.59
N VAL A 306 -12.09 -1.74 10.16
CA VAL A 306 -13.40 -2.12 9.60
C VAL A 306 -14.42 -1.02 9.93
N GLN A 307 -15.01 -0.42 8.91
CA GLN A 307 -16.02 0.61 9.12
C GLN A 307 -17.22 0.05 9.89
N GLY A 308 -17.55 0.68 11.03
CA GLY A 308 -18.54 0.21 11.99
C GLY A 308 -17.94 -0.50 13.20
N MET A 309 -16.63 -0.78 13.22
CA MET A 309 -15.89 -1.27 14.38
C MET A 309 -15.17 -0.10 15.07
N ASP A 310 -15.91 0.65 15.89
CA ASP A 310 -15.32 1.70 16.72
C ASP A 310 -14.47 1.11 17.86
N GLU A 311 -13.72 1.98 18.55
CA GLU A 311 -12.82 1.60 19.64
C GLU A 311 -13.56 0.78 20.72
N LYS A 312 -14.78 1.20 21.08
CA LYS A 312 -15.62 0.53 22.09
C LYS A 312 -16.02 -0.89 21.66
N ARG A 313 -16.42 -1.09 20.40
CA ARG A 313 -16.77 -2.42 19.86
C ARG A 313 -15.54 -3.31 19.72
N CYS A 314 -14.40 -2.75 19.31
CA CYS A 314 -13.14 -3.48 19.21
C CYS A 314 -12.65 -3.94 20.60
N GLU A 315 -12.81 -3.11 21.62
CA GLU A 315 -12.52 -3.46 23.01
C GLU A 315 -13.46 -4.52 23.55
N SER A 316 -14.77 -4.39 23.30
CA SER A 316 -15.78 -5.25 23.93
C SER A 316 -15.90 -6.61 23.26
N TYR A 317 -15.74 -6.68 21.93
CA TYR A 317 -16.08 -7.86 21.15
C TYR A 317 -14.96 -8.34 20.20
N GLY A 318 -13.84 -7.61 20.11
CA GLY A 318 -12.88 -7.80 19.04
C GLY A 318 -12.22 -9.18 19.01
N ASP A 319 -11.78 -9.69 20.15
CA ASP A 319 -11.14 -11.00 20.25
C ASP A 319 -12.11 -12.13 19.85
N SER A 320 -13.38 -12.01 20.24
CA SER A 320 -14.42 -12.98 19.88
C SER A 320 -14.73 -12.96 18.38
N ILE A 321 -14.80 -11.77 17.78
CA ILE A 321 -15.05 -11.61 16.34
C ILE A 321 -13.88 -12.19 15.53
N ILE A 322 -12.64 -11.88 15.90
CA ILE A 322 -11.44 -12.42 15.24
C ILE A 322 -11.43 -13.95 15.35
N HIS A 323 -11.73 -14.50 16.53
CA HIS A 323 -11.80 -15.94 16.73
C HIS A 323 -12.87 -16.61 15.84
N ILE A 324 -14.06 -16.02 15.70
CA ILE A 324 -15.12 -16.54 14.82
C ILE A 324 -14.65 -16.59 13.36
N ILE A 325 -13.94 -15.56 12.90
CA ILE A 325 -13.41 -15.46 11.54
C ILE A 325 -12.29 -16.50 11.31
N GLU A 326 -11.36 -16.62 12.27
CA GLU A 326 -10.26 -17.59 12.22
C GLU A 326 -10.77 -19.03 12.22
N GLN A 327 -11.72 -19.35 13.11
CA GLN A 327 -12.35 -20.67 13.17
C GLN A 327 -13.06 -21.01 11.85
N HIS A 328 -13.77 -20.03 11.26
CA HIS A 328 -14.43 -20.24 9.98
C HIS A 328 -13.43 -20.52 8.84
N TYR A 329 -12.28 -19.83 8.82
CA TYR A 329 -11.22 -20.06 7.86
C TYR A 329 -10.61 -21.47 7.96
N HIS A 330 -10.43 -21.99 9.18
CA HIS A 330 -9.95 -23.37 9.38
C HIS A 330 -10.97 -24.43 8.97
N GLU A 331 -12.25 -24.20 9.22
CA GLU A 331 -13.33 -25.11 8.83
C GLU A 331 -13.54 -25.23 7.31
N THR A 332 -13.29 -24.15 6.56
CA THR A 332 -13.35 -24.19 5.08
C THR A 332 -12.13 -24.87 4.48
N MET A 333 -10.93 -24.66 5.03
CA MET A 333 -9.71 -25.35 4.58
C MET A 333 -9.71 -26.86 4.82
N SER A 334 -10.31 -27.33 5.92
CA SER A 334 -10.42 -28.76 6.24
C SER A 334 -11.39 -29.54 5.34
N LYS A 335 -12.29 -28.86 4.61
CA LYS A 335 -13.24 -29.48 3.66
C LYS A 335 -12.71 -29.61 2.23
N CYS A 336 -11.58 -28.97 1.92
CA CYS A 336 -10.91 -29.02 0.62
C CYS A 336 -9.74 -30.03 0.56
N GLN A 337 -9.51 -30.76 1.65
CA GLN A 337 -8.69 -31.98 1.70
C GLN A 337 -9.61 -33.21 1.69
#